data_AF-A0A545TLR1-F1
#
_entry.id   AF-A0A545TLR1-F1
#
_cell.length_a   1.000
_cell.length_b   1.000
_cell.length_c   1.000
_cell.angle_alpha   90.00
_cell.angle_beta   90.00
_cell.angle_gamma   90.00
#
_symmetry.space_group_name_H-M   'P 1'
#
loop_
_entity.id
_entity.type
_entity.pdbx_description
1 polymer ?
#
loop_
_entity_poly.entity_id
_entity_poly.type
_entity_poly.pdbx_seq_one_letter_code
_entity_poly.pdbx_strand_id
1 'polypeptide(L)'
;MSYLDDLKEFRIDQTDIDRVADTWRERARTMGETPHPAAVYQTAAADLALGLIDLHRETTAQMPTDHSVKNWLGIVSGVDLTTG
;
A
#
# COMPACT_ATOMS: atom_id res chain seq x y z
N MET A 1 3.69 6.31 -18.42
CA MET A 1 3.92 6.73 -17.03
C MET A 1 4.65 5.59 -16.34
N SER A 2 5.70 5.89 -15.57
CA SER A 2 6.35 4.84 -14.78
C SER A 2 5.49 4.54 -13.55
N TYR A 3 5.43 3.27 -13.14
CA TYR A 3 4.83 2.84 -11.87
C TYR A 3 5.27 3.70 -10.67
N LEU A 4 6.54 4.10 -10.67
CA LEU A 4 7.12 4.97 -9.63
C LEU A 4 6.60 6.41 -9.68
N ASP A 5 6.11 6.87 -10.82
CA ASP A 5 5.54 8.22 -10.96
C ASP A 5 4.15 8.29 -10.31
N ASP A 6 3.33 7.24 -10.50
CA ASP A 6 2.00 7.13 -9.91
C ASP A 6 2.08 7.06 -8.38
N LEU A 7 2.97 6.25 -7.81
CA LEU A 7 3.15 6.21 -6.35
C LEU A 7 3.57 7.57 -5.76
N LYS A 8 4.49 8.27 -6.45
CA LYS A 8 4.98 9.59 -6.02
C LYS A 8 3.89 10.66 -6.05
N GLU A 9 3.00 10.63 -7.05
CA GLU A 9 1.84 11.53 -7.14
C GLU A 9 1.02 11.51 -5.84
N PHE A 10 0.84 10.32 -5.28
CA PHE A 10 0.07 10.11 -4.05
C PHE A 10 0.91 10.06 -2.77
N ARG A 11 2.19 10.48 -2.85
CA ARG A 11 3.15 10.49 -1.73
C ARG A 11 3.35 9.14 -1.06
N ILE A 12 3.22 8.07 -1.83
CA ILE A 12 3.55 6.71 -1.42
C ILE A 12 4.99 6.47 -1.86
N ASP A 13 5.87 6.17 -0.91
CA ASP A 13 7.27 5.86 -1.21
C ASP A 13 7.60 4.38 -0.94
N GLN A 14 8.84 3.98 -1.26
CA GLN A 14 9.29 2.61 -1.03
C GLN A 14 9.25 2.22 0.46
N THR A 15 9.47 3.18 1.37
CA THR A 15 9.41 2.94 2.82
C THR A 15 8.01 2.55 3.26
N ASP A 16 6.98 3.17 2.67
CA ASP A 16 5.58 2.79 2.93
C ASP A 16 5.30 1.35 2.47
N ILE A 17 5.74 1.00 1.27
CA ILE A 17 5.60 -0.37 0.72
C ILE A 17 6.34 -1.38 1.59
N ASP A 18 7.57 -1.06 2.00
CA ASP A 18 8.40 -1.91 2.87
C ASP A 18 7.73 -2.13 4.22
N ARG A 19 7.17 -1.09 4.85
CA ARG A 19 6.45 -1.20 6.12
C ARG A 19 5.23 -2.11 6.02
N VAL A 20 4.48 -2.02 4.92
CA VAL A 20 3.33 -2.91 4.68
C VAL A 20 3.79 -4.36 4.53
N ALA A 21 4.78 -4.58 3.66
CA ALA A 21 5.32 -5.90 3.39
C ALA A 21 5.89 -6.57 4.65
N ASP A 22 6.69 -5.86 5.42
CA ASP A 22 7.29 -6.36 6.66
C ASP A 22 6.24 -6.65 7.73
N THR A 23 5.21 -5.81 7.84
CA THR A 23 4.11 -6.06 8.78
C THR A 23 3.33 -7.32 8.43
N TRP A 24 3.01 -7.55 7.14
CA TRP A 24 2.32 -8.76 6.72
C TRP A 24 3.17 -10.02 6.90
N ARG A 25 4.47 -9.93 6.59
CA ARG A 25 5.42 -11.01 6.84
C ARG A 25 5.51 -11.36 8.32
N GLU A 26 5.54 -10.36 9.20
CA GLU A 26 5.57 -10.60 10.64
C GLU A 26 4.25 -11.18 11.15
N ARG A 27 3.10 -10.71 10.65
CA ARG A 27 1.79 -11.32 10.98
C ARG A 27 1.76 -12.80 10.63
N ALA A 28 2.20 -13.19 9.43
CA ALA A 28 2.27 -14.59 9.03
C ALA A 28 3.11 -15.43 10.01
N ARG A 29 4.26 -14.91 10.47
CA ARG A 29 5.07 -15.57 11.51
C ARG A 29 4.31 -15.73 12.82
N THR A 30 3.67 -14.66 13.31
CA THR A 30 2.94 -14.68 14.58
C THR A 30 1.73 -15.63 14.56
N MET A 31 1.14 -15.86 13.39
CA MET A 31 0.03 -16.80 13.17
C MET A 31 0.50 -18.26 13.06
N GLY A 32 1.82 -18.52 13.13
CA GLY A 32 2.39 -19.85 12.97
C GLY A 32 2.45 -20.33 11.51
N GLU A 33 2.26 -19.43 10.54
CA GLU A 33 2.38 -19.74 9.12
C GLU A 33 3.85 -19.68 8.68
N THR A 34 4.18 -20.44 7.64
CA THR A 34 5.52 -20.32 7.02
C THR A 34 5.55 -19.05 6.17
N PRO A 35 6.41 -18.07 6.47
CA PRO A 35 6.44 -16.82 5.71
C PRO A 35 6.90 -17.07 4.28
N HIS A 36 6.23 -16.42 3.33
CA HIS A 36 6.67 -16.39 1.95
C HIS A 36 8.00 -15.61 1.77
N PRO A 37 8.67 -15.73 0.61
CA PRO A 37 9.80 -14.87 0.30
C PRO A 37 9.43 -13.39 0.36
N ALA A 38 10.38 -12.53 0.77
CA ALA A 38 10.15 -11.09 0.92
C ALA A 38 9.58 -10.42 -0.34
N ALA A 39 10.03 -10.87 -1.52
CA ALA A 39 9.54 -10.38 -2.81
C ALA A 39 8.02 -10.55 -2.97
N VAL A 40 7.41 -11.61 -2.42
CA VAL A 40 5.96 -11.84 -2.51
C VAL A 40 5.19 -10.78 -1.74
N TYR A 41 5.61 -10.47 -0.51
CA TYR A 41 4.97 -9.43 0.30
C TYR A 41 5.17 -8.03 -0.29
N GLN A 42 6.36 -7.77 -0.84
CA GLN A 42 6.68 -6.52 -1.53
C GLN A 42 5.78 -6.31 -2.76
N THR A 43 5.68 -7.31 -3.64
CA THR A 43 4.79 -7.23 -4.81
C THR A 43 3.33 -7.07 -4.39
N ALA A 44 2.86 -7.81 -3.38
CA ALA A 44 1.48 -7.68 -2.92
C ALA A 44 1.18 -6.28 -2.33
N ALA A 45 2.12 -5.69 -1.60
CA ALA A 45 1.98 -4.34 -1.05
C ALA A 45 1.97 -3.27 -2.17
N ALA A 46 2.86 -3.43 -3.14
CA ALA A 46 2.93 -2.62 -4.35
C ALA A 46 1.64 -2.66 -5.18
N ASP A 47 1.12 -3.86 -5.45
CA ASP A 47 -0.09 -4.06 -6.24
C ASP A 47 -1.32 -3.49 -5.52
N LEU A 48 -1.40 -3.65 -4.19
CA LEU A 48 -2.45 -3.04 -3.39
C LEU A 48 -2.42 -1.50 -3.51
N ALA A 49 -1.24 -0.89 -3.40
CA ALA A 49 -1.10 0.56 -3.53
C ALA A 49 -1.58 1.05 -4.91
N LEU A 50 -1.23 0.36 -5.99
CA LEU A 50 -1.72 0.70 -7.33
C LEU A 50 -3.22 0.55 -7.48
N GLY A 51 -3.79 -0.57 -7.00
CA GLY A 51 -5.23 -0.79 -7.06
C GLY A 51 -6.01 0.33 -6.34
N LEU A 52 -5.45 0.87 -5.25
CA LEU A 52 -6.03 2.00 -4.54
C LEU A 52 -5.86 3.33 -5.29
N ILE A 53 -4.76 3.52 -6.04
CA ILE A 53 -4.58 4.67 -6.94
C ILE A 53 -5.64 4.63 -8.04
N ASP A 54 -5.83 3.48 -8.67
CA ASP A 54 -6.83 3.31 -9.73
C ASP A 54 -8.24 3.56 -9.19
N LEU A 55 -8.57 2.99 -8.03
CA LEU A 55 -9.84 3.25 -7.34
C LEU A 55 -10.03 4.73 -7.00
N HIS A 56 -8.97 5.42 -6.56
CA HIS A 56 -9.04 6.84 -6.26
C HIS A 56 -9.30 7.67 -7.52
N ARG A 57 -8.63 7.36 -8.64
CA ARG A 57 -8.86 8.01 -9.94
C ARG A 57 -10.30 7.78 -10.43
N GLU A 58 -10.84 6.57 -10.27
CA GLU A 58 -12.24 6.27 -10.61
C GLU A 58 -13.25 7.02 -9.72
N THR A 59 -13.00 7.05 -8.41
CA THR A 59 -13.91 7.70 -7.45
C THR A 59 -13.87 9.21 -7.54
N THR A 60 -12.69 9.82 -7.65
CA THR A 60 -12.55 11.29 -7.79
C THR A 60 -13.10 11.82 -9.11
N ALA A 61 -13.11 11.02 -10.17
CA ALA A 61 -13.79 11.37 -11.42
C ALA A 61 -15.32 11.54 -11.25
N GLN A 62 -15.90 10.94 -10.19
CA GLN A 62 -17.35 10.96 -9.93
C GLN A 62 -17.72 11.74 -8.65
N MET A 63 -16.82 11.83 -7.67
CA MET A 63 -17.01 12.46 -6.37
C MET A 63 -15.66 12.98 -5.84
N PRO A 64 -15.40 14.30 -5.84
CA PRO A 64 -14.16 14.85 -5.27
C PRO A 64 -14.08 14.52 -3.78
N THR A 65 -13.09 13.72 -3.38
CA THR A 65 -12.82 13.43 -1.96
C THR A 65 -11.42 13.90 -1.60
N ASP A 66 -11.27 14.39 -0.36
CA ASP A 66 -10.00 14.91 0.18
C ASP A 66 -9.14 13.80 0.83
N HIS A 67 -9.54 12.53 0.65
CA HIS A 67 -8.86 11.39 1.25
C HIS A 67 -7.66 10.98 0.41
N SER A 68 -6.46 11.12 1.00
CA SER A 68 -5.21 10.66 0.40
C SER A 68 -5.20 9.14 0.24
N VAL A 69 -4.79 8.65 -0.93
CA VAL A 69 -4.60 7.21 -1.23
C VAL A 69 -3.70 6.53 -0.20
N LYS A 70 -2.69 7.25 0.33
CA LYS A 70 -1.82 6.74 1.41
C LYS A 70 -2.60 6.39 2.68
N ASN A 71 -3.65 7.14 3.00
CA ASN A 71 -4.52 6.84 4.14
C ASN A 71 -5.35 5.57 3.87
N TRP A 72 -5.89 5.42 2.65
CA TRP A 72 -6.58 4.19 2.27
C TRP A 72 -5.66 2.98 2.33
N LEU A 73 -4.41 3.12 1.86
CA LEU A 73 -3.40 2.07 1.97
C LEU A 73 -3.18 1.67 3.43
N GLY A 74 -3.06 2.63 4.34
CA GLY A 74 -2.93 2.35 5.77
C GLY A 74 -4.13 1.61 6.36
N ILE A 75 -5.35 2.03 6.01
CA ILE A 75 -6.60 1.39 6.47
C ILE A 75 -6.69 -0.05 5.96
N VAL A 76 -6.54 -0.26 4.64
CA VAL A 76 -6.76 -1.57 4.00
C VAL A 76 -5.66 -2.57 4.36
N SER A 77 -4.40 -2.12 4.43
CA SER A 77 -3.30 -2.98 4.89
C SER A 77 -3.32 -3.23 6.40
N GLY A 78 -4.03 -2.40 7.17
CA GLY A 78 -4.03 -2.36 8.62
C GLY A 78 -2.69 -1.90 9.20
N VAL A 79 -1.97 -1.02 8.49
CA VAL A 79 -0.64 -0.53 8.86
C VAL A 79 -0.71 0.98 9.04
N ASP A 80 -0.21 1.49 10.16
CA ASP A 80 -0.14 2.94 10.35
C ASP A 80 1.00 3.53 9.50
N LEU A 81 0.60 4.31 8.49
CA LEU A 81 1.49 5.02 7.56
C LEU A 81 1.50 6.55 7.80
N THR A 82 0.88 7.02 8.89
CA THR A 82 0.81 8.45 9.23
C THR A 82 2.10 8.99 9.87
N THR A 83 2.93 8.10 10.39
CA THR A 83 4.20 8.41 11.05
C THR A 83 5.38 8.03 10.16
N GLY A 84 5.75 8.88 9.20
CA GLY A 84 6.87 8.68 8.28
C GLY A 84 7.30 9.98 7.63
#